data_AF-A0A8S4BU67-F1
#
_entry.id   AF-A0A8S4BU67-F1
#
_cell.length_a   1.000
_cell.length_b   1.000
_cell.length_c   1.000
_cell.angle_alpha   90.00
_cell.angle_beta   90.00
_cell.angle_gamma   90.00
#
_symmetry.space_group_name_H-M   'P 1'
#
loop_
_entity.id
_entity.type
_entity.pdbx_description
1 polymer ?
#
loop_
_entity_poly.entity_id
_entity_poly.type
_entity_poly.pdbx_seq_one_letter_code
_entity_poly.pdbx_strand_id
1 'polypeptide(L)'
;SPTPQSFKGPRRESSQRDIPGLQAKDRLSAVRVQFINGVSDSVLNQLLDKLLQHGAMINEEMQTAKTKSRAEKAPDVIDTVMRKGHEKAAKL
;
A
#
# COMPACT_ATOMS: atom_id res chain seq x y z
N SER A 1 -27.23 3.51 59.54
CA SER A 1 -27.45 3.83 58.12
C SER A 1 -26.19 3.52 57.33
N PRO A 2 -26.31 2.93 56.12
CA PRO A 2 -25.25 2.17 55.45
C PRO A 2 -24.24 3.05 54.70
N THR A 3 -23.00 2.58 54.62
CA THR A 3 -21.95 3.08 53.73
C THR A 3 -22.25 2.73 52.28
N PRO A 4 -22.12 3.63 51.30
CA PRO A 4 -22.13 3.25 49.90
C PRO A 4 -20.71 2.85 49.44
N GLN A 5 -20.55 1.57 49.08
CA GLN A 5 -19.48 1.15 48.17
C GLN A 5 -19.87 1.56 46.75
N SER A 6 -18.94 2.11 45.96
CA SER A 6 -19.07 2.09 44.51
C SER A 6 -17.74 1.70 43.86
N PHE A 7 -17.75 0.50 43.29
CA PHE A 7 -16.70 -0.08 42.45
C PHE A 7 -16.57 0.71 41.14
N LYS A 8 -15.34 0.87 40.63
CA LYS A 8 -14.94 0.47 39.26
C LYS A 8 -13.44 0.61 39.04
N GLY A 9 -12.86 -0.43 38.43
CA GLY A 9 -11.43 -0.70 38.28
C GLY A 9 -10.72 0.04 37.13
N PRO A 10 -9.58 -0.51 36.64
CA PRO A 10 -8.52 0.24 36.02
C PRO A 10 -8.89 0.65 34.59
N ARG A 11 -8.91 1.96 34.32
CA ARG A 11 -9.00 2.47 32.96
C ARG A 11 -7.65 2.25 32.28
N ARG A 12 -7.50 1.08 31.64
CA ARG A 12 -6.48 0.84 30.64
C ARG A 12 -6.73 1.81 29.49
N GLU A 13 -6.04 2.94 29.48
CA GLU A 13 -5.93 3.80 28.31
C GLU A 13 -5.00 3.13 27.31
N SER A 14 -5.48 2.05 26.70
CA SER A 14 -5.04 1.62 25.38
C SER A 14 -5.65 2.58 24.36
N SER A 15 -5.27 3.86 24.44
CA SER A 15 -5.62 4.88 23.45
C SER A 15 -4.73 4.72 22.23
N GLN A 16 -4.72 3.52 21.65
CA GLN A 16 -4.29 3.33 20.28
C GLN A 16 -5.43 3.92 19.44
N ARG A 17 -5.43 5.24 19.33
CA ARG A 17 -6.38 6.00 18.53
C ARG A 17 -6.40 5.36 17.15
N ASP A 18 -7.53 4.79 16.77
CA ASP A 18 -7.85 4.42 15.41
C ASP A 18 -7.85 5.70 14.58
N ILE A 19 -6.66 6.16 14.18
CA ILE A 19 -6.51 7.19 13.17
C ILE A 19 -6.70 6.46 11.84
N PRO A 20 -7.81 6.67 11.10
CA PRO A 20 -8.11 5.87 9.91
C PRO A 20 -7.00 5.95 8.85
N GLY A 21 -6.30 7.09 8.78
CA GLY A 21 -5.15 7.30 7.89
C GLY A 21 -3.89 6.51 8.27
N LEU A 22 -3.74 6.09 9.53
CA LEU A 22 -2.63 5.22 9.96
C LEU A 22 -2.90 3.78 9.50
N GLN A 23 -4.12 3.28 9.74
CA GLN A 23 -4.54 1.95 9.28
C GLN A 23 -4.46 1.81 7.74
N ALA A 24 -4.83 2.83 6.97
CA ALA A 24 -4.74 2.79 5.51
C ALA A 24 -3.29 2.64 5.01
N LYS A 25 -2.33 3.35 5.63
CA LYS A 25 -0.91 3.26 5.31
C LYS A 25 -0.33 1.89 5.67
N ASP A 26 -0.69 1.34 6.82
CA ASP A 26 -0.24 0.02 7.26
C ASP A 26 -0.74 -1.08 6.31
N ARG A 27 -2.00 -0.97 5.85
CA ARG A 27 -2.58 -1.89 4.86
C ARG A 27 -1.90 -1.77 3.50
N LEU A 28 -1.62 -0.55 3.03
CA LEU A 28 -0.89 -0.31 1.77
C LEU A 28 0.53 -0.90 1.82
N SER A 29 1.22 -0.75 2.96
CA SER A 29 2.53 -1.36 3.19
C SER A 29 2.47 -2.90 3.15
N ALA A 30 1.48 -3.50 3.81
CA ALA A 30 1.28 -4.94 3.78
C ALA A 30 1.00 -5.48 2.37
N VAL A 31 0.15 -4.79 1.60
CA VAL A 31 -0.13 -5.14 0.19
C VAL A 31 1.13 -5.03 -0.66
N ARG A 32 1.94 -3.98 -0.47
CA ARG A 32 3.22 -3.80 -1.17
C ARG A 32 4.16 -4.98 -0.94
N VAL A 33 4.33 -5.42 0.31
CA VAL A 33 5.19 -6.57 0.66
C VAL A 33 4.67 -7.86 0.03
N GLN A 34 3.36 -8.11 0.13
CA GLN A 34 2.74 -9.31 -0.46
C GLN A 34 2.91 -9.32 -1.99
N PHE A 35 2.71 -8.18 -2.64
CA PHE A 35 2.89 -8.04 -4.07
C PHE A 35 4.34 -8.34 -4.47
N ILE A 36 5.32 -7.69 -3.83
CA ILE A 36 6.75 -7.89 -4.14
C ILE A 36 7.13 -9.36 -3.97
N ASN A 37 6.66 -10.03 -2.91
CA ASN A 37 7.03 -11.42 -2.68
C ASN A 37 6.32 -12.39 -3.62
N GLY A 38 5.03 -12.18 -3.90
CA GLY A 38 4.18 -13.13 -4.64
C GLY A 38 4.17 -12.98 -6.15
N VAL A 39 4.58 -11.83 -6.70
CA VAL A 39 4.45 -11.57 -8.15
C VAL A 39 5.55 -12.27 -8.95
N SER A 40 5.19 -12.92 -10.05
CA SER A 40 6.17 -13.50 -10.98
C SER A 40 6.67 -12.46 -11.98
N ASP A 41 7.84 -12.70 -12.59
CA ASP A 41 8.39 -11.77 -13.59
C ASP A 41 7.46 -11.61 -14.81
N SER A 42 6.81 -12.70 -15.25
CA SER A 42 5.83 -12.65 -16.34
C SER A 42 4.67 -11.70 -16.03
N VAL A 43 4.14 -11.75 -14.79
CA VAL A 43 3.05 -10.86 -14.38
C VAL A 43 3.54 -9.41 -14.29
N LEU A 44 4.78 -9.18 -13.85
CA LEU A 44 5.36 -7.83 -13.87
C LEU A 44 5.46 -7.27 -15.29
N ASN A 45 5.90 -8.07 -16.27
CA ASN A 45 6.00 -7.63 -17.66
C ASN A 45 4.62 -7.29 -18.24
N GLN A 46 3.60 -8.12 -17.95
CA GLN A 46 2.22 -7.83 -18.36
C GLN A 46 1.68 -6.55 -17.71
N LEU A 47 2.04 -6.28 -16.45
CA LEU A 47 1.62 -5.07 -15.76
C LEU A 47 2.31 -3.82 -16.32
N LEU A 48 3.59 -3.92 -16.69
CA LEU A 48 4.30 -2.85 -17.40
C LEU A 48 3.64 -2.51 -18.73
N ASP A 49 3.23 -3.51 -19.51
CA ASP A 49 2.52 -3.28 -20.79
C ASP A 49 1.18 -2.57 -20.57
N LYS A 50 0.44 -2.95 -19.52
CA LYS A 50 -0.81 -2.28 -19.13
C LYS A 50 -0.56 -0.84 -18.67
N LEU A 51 0.46 -0.60 -17.87
CA LEU A 51 0.82 0.75 -17.41
C LEU A 51 1.17 1.67 -18.59
N LEU A 52 1.87 1.15 -19.59
CA LEU A 52 2.15 1.88 -20.83
C LEU A 52 0.86 2.15 -21.62
N GLN A 53 0.01 1.14 -21.80
CA GLN A 53 -1.27 1.28 -22.51
C GLN A 53 -2.18 2.36 -21.88
N HIS A 54 -2.19 2.46 -20.56
CA HIS A 54 -2.98 3.44 -19.82
C HIS A 54 -2.28 4.82 -19.68
N GLY A 55 -1.10 5.01 -20.26
CA GLY A 55 -0.33 6.25 -20.17
C GLY A 55 0.20 6.56 -18.76
N ALA A 56 0.28 5.55 -17.88
CA ALA A 56 0.81 5.68 -16.53
C ALA A 56 2.35 5.57 -16.48
N MET A 57 2.95 4.99 -17.52
CA MET A 57 4.40 4.96 -17.78
C MET A 57 4.66 5.30 -19.24
N ILE A 58 5.80 5.92 -19.54
CA ILE A 58 6.24 6.17 -20.93
C ILE A 58 7.10 5.02 -21.46
N ASN A 59 7.30 4.98 -22.78
CA ASN A 59 8.04 3.88 -23.43
C ASN A 59 9.46 3.73 -22.89
N GLU A 60 10.19 4.84 -22.67
CA GLU A 60 11.56 4.79 -22.13
C GLU A 60 11.60 4.14 -20.74
N GLU A 61 10.73 4.56 -19.83
CA GLU A 61 10.62 3.98 -18.48
C GLU A 61 10.25 2.49 -18.55
N MET A 62 9.37 2.10 -19.47
CA MET A 62 8.98 0.71 -19.68
C MET A 62 10.17 -0.15 -20.14
N GLN A 63 10.95 0.34 -21.10
CA GLN A 63 12.14 -0.38 -21.57
C GLN A 63 13.19 -0.53 -20.46
N THR A 64 13.45 0.53 -19.68
CA THR A 64 14.34 0.45 -18.51
C THR A 64 13.80 -0.49 -17.44
N ALA A 65 12.49 -0.52 -17.21
CA ALA A 65 11.90 -1.44 -16.26
C ALA A 65 12.04 -2.90 -16.72
N LYS A 66 11.89 -3.19 -18.01
CA LYS A 66 12.00 -4.55 -18.57
C LYS A 66 13.40 -5.16 -18.45
N THR A 67 14.46 -4.35 -18.42
CA THR A 67 15.83 -4.85 -18.26
C THR A 67 16.20 -5.17 -16.80
N LYS A 68 15.41 -4.69 -15.82
CA LYS A 68 15.62 -4.94 -14.40
C LYS A 68 15.24 -6.36 -13.99
N SER A 69 15.89 -6.86 -12.93
CA SER A 69 15.49 -8.11 -12.29
C SER A 69 14.10 -8.00 -11.64
N ARG A 70 13.43 -9.14 -11.40
CA ARG A 70 12.15 -9.18 -10.68
C ARG A 70 12.20 -8.43 -9.34
N ALA A 71 13.30 -8.57 -8.60
CA ALA A 71 13.48 -7.99 -7.27
C ALA A 71 13.55 -6.45 -7.30
N GLU A 72 14.13 -5.89 -8.37
CA GLU A 72 14.21 -4.44 -8.59
C GLU A 72 12.92 -3.90 -9.22
N LYS A 73 12.34 -4.66 -10.14
CA LYS A 73 11.15 -4.28 -10.92
C LYS A 73 9.86 -4.26 -10.09
N ALA A 74 9.68 -5.23 -9.19
CA ALA A 74 8.41 -5.35 -8.44
C ALA A 74 8.10 -4.12 -7.55
N PRO A 75 9.06 -3.58 -6.77
CA PRO A 75 8.87 -2.33 -6.02
C PRO A 75 8.50 -1.15 -6.92
N ASP A 76 9.20 -0.97 -8.04
CA ASP A 76 8.96 0.17 -8.94
C ASP A 76 7.56 0.14 -9.56
N VAL A 77 7.10 -1.05 -9.95
CA VAL A 77 5.79 -1.25 -10.56
C VAL A 77 4.66 -0.97 -9.56
N ILE A 78 4.74 -1.51 -8.34
CA ILE A 78 3.71 -1.27 -7.32
C ILE A 78 3.70 0.19 -6.88
N ASP A 79 4.86 0.82 -6.72
CA ASP A 79 4.96 2.21 -6.31
C ASP A 79 4.39 3.14 -7.40
N THR A 80 4.56 2.80 -8.68
CA THR A 80 3.94 3.54 -9.80
C THR A 80 2.42 3.40 -9.80
N VAL A 81 1.90 2.19 -9.61
CA VAL A 81 0.45 1.95 -9.49
C VAL A 81 -0.14 2.72 -8.30
N MET A 82 0.51 2.64 -7.14
CA MET A 82 0.06 3.34 -5.93
C MET A 82 0.08 4.86 -6.14
N ARG A 83 1.18 5.43 -6.67
CA ARG A 83 1.28 6.87 -6.95
C ARG A 83 0.15 7.37 -7.84
N LYS A 84 -0.16 6.65 -8.92
CA LYS A 84 -1.26 7.03 -9.83
C LYS A 84 -2.65 6.80 -9.24
N GLY A 85 -2.81 5.78 -8.39
CA GLY A 85 -4.03 5.60 -7.60
C GLY A 85 -4.28 6.78 -6.66
N HIS A 86 -3.25 7.25 -5.95
CA HIS A 86 -3.31 8.43 -5.08
C HIS A 86 -3.61 9.72 -5.85
N GLU A 87 -2.99 9.95 -7.01
CA GLU A 87 -3.30 11.11 -7.85
C GLU A 87 -4.77 11.14 -8.32
N LYS A 88 -5.34 9.98 -8.64
CA LYS A 88 -6.76 9.87 -9.01
C LYS A 88 -7.68 10.04 -7.81
N ALA A 89 -7.34 9.44 -6.66
CA ALA A 89 -8.13 9.55 -5.44
C ALA A 89 -8.11 10.97 -4.85
N ALA A 90 -7.01 11.72 -4.99
CA ALA A 90 -6.90 13.10 -4.53
C ALA A 90 -7.62 14.12 -5.43
N LYS A 91 -8.09 13.71 -6.61
CA LYS A 91 -8.84 14.55 -7.56
C LYS A 91 -10.36 14.32 -7.52
N LEU A 92 -10.84 13.48 -6.61
CA LEU A 92 -12.25 13.25 -6.31
C LEU A 92 -12.65 14.07 -5.08
#